data_AF-A0A934FVQ2-F1
#
_entry.id   AF-A0A934FVQ2-F1
#
_cell.length_a   1.000
_cell.length_b   1.000
_cell.length_c   1.000
_cell.angle_alpha   90.00
_cell.angle_beta   90.00
_cell.angle_gamma   90.00
#
_symmetry.space_group_name_H-M   'P 1'
#
loop_
_entity.id
_entity.type
_entity.pdbx_description
1 polymer ?
#
loop_
_entity_poly.entity_id
_entity_poly.type
_entity_poly.pdbx_seq_one_letter_code
_entity_poly.pdbx_strand_id
1 'polypeptide(L)'
;MRPSSQDPSDPERGMALLMVLILSILLYAMVTELVTTSQTAHLVGENELLLARMRNQADYVLVEVEDLLLQDLAAAAAQGENAGAGGGLPAGGAAPGGAAPGGAPAGEAEEEDPAAIADGSQDSWYEPTGYPDDDITTYVWCEAENAKFNVLSLVSPDEGFAEESRKRFVRLLDELRDGTDYDIQRADAERIAQGLIDWMRSRTRSEYLPRIPLKSDEETERRDVSLMVQLDEMLLLPAVTEEMFFDKVLDSRVLPGLEAVLTVYTSLAYDPGDPEERERAAAKANQSGNPPGGAAGQGGQGQGGQGQGGASAAGVPTGGAGGAGAAGAAGAGGEGERPSLVGEGIRINVNLAPRAVLRCLFDAGEISDAVLDAIIRWRNEPVEEDENGNPTSVPEDYLGDVRGAAGPRRKMFTTVEQIDEEIEEFKNLADPALKQAFLDQLTVKSDVFTVHVASMHKRNEETRTYVLQRERSVLFRMDDGESGTVHPLILHEPRNGLRLLAPDDKLDDLLAQSSVFAEMDSFSQEERAWNPFYVDFYRPKHERDALFNYRQYRR
;
A
#
# COMPACT_ATOMS: atom_id res chain seq x y z
N MET A 1 17.61 97.53 -27.13
CA MET A 1 16.99 96.62 -26.16
C MET A 1 15.48 96.83 -26.22
N ARG A 2 14.75 95.95 -26.92
CA ARG A 2 13.28 95.93 -26.90
C ARG A 2 12.86 94.88 -25.87
N PRO A 3 11.91 95.17 -24.97
CA PRO A 3 11.39 94.16 -24.06
C PRO A 3 10.68 93.10 -24.89
N SER A 4 11.12 91.85 -24.75
CA SER A 4 10.40 90.69 -25.28
C SER A 4 9.04 90.65 -24.59
N SER A 5 7.98 90.86 -25.36
CA SER A 5 6.61 90.61 -24.93
C SER A 5 6.54 89.16 -24.45
N GLN A 6 6.40 88.99 -23.13
CA GLN A 6 5.89 87.74 -22.57
C GLN A 6 4.45 87.65 -23.06
N ASP A 7 4.24 86.87 -24.12
CA ASP A 7 2.91 86.38 -24.46
C ASP A 7 2.35 85.72 -23.19
N PRO A 8 1.11 86.05 -22.76
CA PRO A 8 0.48 85.33 -21.67
C PRO A 8 0.47 83.87 -22.06
N SER A 9 1.29 83.08 -21.37
CA SER A 9 1.46 81.66 -21.62
C SER A 9 0.08 81.01 -21.66
N ASP A 10 -0.35 80.57 -22.84
CA ASP A 10 -1.64 79.91 -23.05
C ASP A 10 -1.75 78.74 -22.06
N PRO A 11 -2.63 78.80 -21.04
CA PRO A 11 -2.86 77.68 -20.14
C PRO A 11 -3.31 76.41 -20.90
N GLU A 12 -3.86 76.60 -22.09
CA GLU A 12 -4.25 75.55 -23.04
C GLU A 12 -3.07 74.71 -23.52
N ARG A 13 -1.88 75.30 -23.72
CA ARG A 13 -0.67 74.55 -24.13
C ARG A 13 -0.13 73.67 -23.00
N GLY A 14 -0.22 74.15 -21.76
CA GLY A 14 0.13 73.36 -20.58
C GLY A 14 -0.79 72.16 -20.39
N MET A 15 -2.09 72.36 -20.58
CA MET A 15 -3.08 71.27 -20.52
C MET A 15 -2.91 70.25 -21.66
N ALA A 16 -2.61 70.70 -22.88
CA ALA A 16 -2.36 69.80 -23.99
C ALA A 16 -1.13 68.89 -23.72
N LEU A 17 -0.04 69.44 -23.19
CA LEU A 17 1.14 68.66 -22.81
C LEU A 17 0.84 67.67 -21.68
N LEU A 18 0.06 68.07 -20.67
CA LEU A 18 -0.37 67.17 -19.59
C LEU A 18 -1.23 66.03 -20.12
N MET A 19 -2.18 66.31 -21.03
CA MET A 19 -3.03 65.28 -21.64
C MET A 19 -2.21 64.31 -22.49
N VAL A 20 -1.25 64.80 -23.26
CA VAL A 20 -0.33 63.95 -24.05
C VAL A 20 0.55 63.10 -23.13
N LEU A 21 1.05 63.66 -22.02
CA LEU A 21 1.85 62.91 -21.04
C LEU A 21 1.02 61.81 -20.37
N ILE A 22 -0.19 62.12 -19.91
CA ILE A 22 -1.11 61.14 -19.30
C ILE A 22 -1.45 60.04 -20.31
N LEU A 23 -1.81 60.40 -21.55
CA LEU A 23 -2.10 59.43 -22.61
C LEU A 23 -0.89 58.55 -22.91
N SER A 24 0.32 59.12 -22.91
CA SER A 24 1.56 58.36 -23.14
C SER A 24 1.84 57.37 -22.01
N ILE A 25 1.62 57.76 -20.76
CA ILE A 25 1.77 56.89 -19.59
C ILE A 25 0.72 55.76 -19.63
N LEU A 26 -0.55 56.08 -19.95
CA LEU A 26 -1.61 55.08 -20.08
C LEU A 26 -1.32 54.10 -21.22
N LEU A 27 -0.83 54.58 -22.36
CA LEU A 27 -0.46 53.74 -23.49
C LEU A 27 0.73 52.83 -23.13
N TYR A 28 1.73 53.35 -22.43
CA TYR A 28 2.85 52.55 -21.93
C TYR A 28 2.38 51.47 -20.93
N ALA A 29 1.48 51.82 -20.00
CA ALA A 29 0.90 50.88 -19.05
C ALA A 29 0.10 49.76 -19.77
N MET A 30 -0.75 50.11 -20.74
CA MET A 30 -1.51 49.14 -21.52
C MET A 30 -0.61 48.20 -22.34
N VAL A 31 0.45 48.73 -22.97
CA VAL A 31 1.42 47.89 -23.71
C VAL A 31 2.18 46.96 -22.76
N THR A 32 2.60 47.47 -21.60
CA THR A 32 3.31 46.66 -20.60
C THR A 32 2.41 45.53 -20.08
N GLU A 33 1.16 45.84 -19.73
CA GLU A 33 0.17 44.85 -19.29
C GLU A 33 -0.14 43.80 -20.37
N LEU A 34 -0.27 44.22 -21.63
CA LEU A 34 -0.49 43.29 -22.74
C LEU A 34 0.70 42.34 -22.92
N VAL A 35 1.93 42.85 -22.84
CA VAL A 35 3.15 42.03 -22.95
C VAL A 35 3.24 41.04 -21.79
N THR A 36 3.04 41.50 -20.55
CA THR A 36 3.11 40.63 -19.37
C THR A 36 2.00 39.58 -19.38
N THR A 37 0.78 39.95 -19.81
CA THR A 37 -0.34 39.01 -19.92
C THR A 37 -0.09 37.98 -21.02
N SER A 38 0.42 38.40 -22.18
CA SER A 38 0.76 37.49 -23.28
C SER A 38 1.88 36.53 -22.89
N GLN A 39 2.92 37.00 -22.20
CA GLN A 39 4.00 36.15 -21.70
C GLN A 39 3.49 35.16 -20.65
N THR A 40 2.67 35.62 -19.71
CA THR A 40 2.07 34.76 -18.69
C THR A 40 1.17 33.69 -19.32
N ALA A 41 0.31 34.06 -20.27
CA ALA A 41 -0.56 33.13 -20.98
C ALA A 41 0.24 32.08 -21.76
N HIS A 42 1.32 32.49 -22.41
CA HIS A 42 2.22 31.57 -23.11
C HIS A 42 2.88 30.57 -22.14
N LEU A 43 3.44 31.04 -21.02
CA LEU A 43 4.05 30.19 -20.01
C LEU A 43 3.03 29.24 -19.36
N VAL A 44 1.80 29.70 -19.11
CA VAL A 44 0.72 28.84 -18.60
C VAL A 44 0.39 27.75 -19.62
N GLY A 45 0.23 28.11 -20.90
CA GLY A 45 -0.05 27.13 -21.96
C GLY A 45 1.07 26.10 -22.14
N GLU A 46 2.33 26.50 -22.04
CA GLU A 46 3.48 25.57 -22.08
C GLU A 46 3.47 24.62 -20.87
N ASN A 47 3.22 25.13 -19.65
CA ASN A 47 3.15 24.28 -18.46
C ASN A 47 1.94 23.32 -18.51
N GLU A 48 0.78 23.76 -19.01
CA GLU A 48 -0.39 22.90 -19.18
C GLU A 48 -0.15 21.79 -20.22
N LEU A 49 0.47 22.13 -21.34
CA LEU A 49 0.86 21.14 -22.36
C LEU A 49 1.86 20.13 -21.79
N LEU A 50 2.85 20.59 -21.02
CA LEU A 50 3.82 19.73 -20.37
C LEU A 50 3.14 18.77 -19.39
N LEU A 51 2.28 19.27 -18.50
CA LEU A 51 1.56 18.42 -17.54
C LEU A 51 0.63 17.42 -18.26
N ALA A 52 0.02 17.80 -19.37
CA ALA A 52 -0.77 16.88 -20.19
C ALA A 52 0.10 15.77 -20.80
N ARG A 53 1.31 16.09 -21.29
CA ARG A 53 2.27 15.09 -21.78
C ARG A 53 2.71 14.14 -20.67
N MET A 54 3.05 14.68 -19.50
CA MET A 54 3.47 13.88 -18.33
C MET A 54 2.38 12.92 -17.85
N ARG A 55 1.10 13.34 -17.90
CA ARG A 55 -0.06 12.47 -17.62
C ARG A 55 -0.22 11.38 -18.66
N ASN A 56 -0.23 11.72 -19.95
CA ASN A 56 -0.38 10.71 -21.00
C ASN A 56 0.73 9.66 -20.90
N GLN A 57 1.97 10.05 -20.62
CA GLN A 57 3.06 9.11 -20.41
C GLN A 57 2.86 8.26 -19.15
N ALA A 58 2.39 8.84 -18.04
CA ALA A 58 2.04 8.06 -16.85
C ALA A 58 0.96 7.01 -17.14
N ASP A 59 -0.08 7.38 -17.90
CA ASP A 59 -1.15 6.46 -18.32
C ASP A 59 -0.60 5.33 -19.20
N TYR A 60 0.28 5.64 -20.18
CA TYR A 60 0.90 4.60 -21.02
C TYR A 60 1.75 3.63 -20.21
N VAL A 61 2.58 4.16 -19.30
CA VAL A 61 3.45 3.33 -18.47
C VAL A 61 2.64 2.49 -17.48
N LEU A 62 1.51 3.00 -16.97
CA LEU A 62 0.63 2.19 -16.12
C LEU A 62 0.08 0.98 -16.88
N VAL A 63 -0.33 1.14 -18.14
CA VAL A 63 -0.77 0.01 -18.98
C VAL A 63 0.36 -1.00 -19.18
N GLU A 64 1.60 -0.56 -19.36
CA GLU A 64 2.75 -1.48 -19.44
C GLU A 64 2.98 -2.25 -18.14
N VAL A 65 2.73 -1.62 -16.99
CA VAL A 65 2.84 -2.26 -15.67
C VAL A 65 1.68 -3.24 -15.44
N GLU A 66 0.47 -2.91 -15.89
CA GLU A 66 -0.67 -3.84 -15.90
C GLU A 66 -0.35 -5.09 -16.73
N ASP A 67 0.22 -4.91 -17.93
CA ASP A 67 0.66 -6.01 -18.79
C ASP A 67 1.77 -6.84 -18.14
N LEU A 68 2.68 -6.20 -17.41
CA LEU A 68 3.76 -6.87 -16.70
C LEU A 68 3.22 -7.72 -15.53
N LEU A 69 2.27 -7.22 -14.74
CA LEU A 69 1.60 -7.98 -13.68
C LEU A 69 0.76 -9.15 -14.23
N LEU A 70 0.19 -9.00 -15.43
CA LEU A 70 -0.52 -10.09 -16.13
C LEU A 70 0.44 -11.15 -16.66
N GLN A 71 1.59 -10.75 -17.20
CA GLN A 71 2.63 -11.70 -17.66
C GLN A 71 3.19 -12.53 -16.52
N ASP A 72 3.40 -11.90 -15.36
CA ASP A 72 3.82 -12.56 -14.12
C ASP A 72 2.83 -13.67 -13.70
N LEU A 73 1.53 -13.35 -13.70
CA LEU A 73 0.47 -14.32 -13.41
C LEU A 73 0.38 -15.43 -14.46
N ALA A 74 0.56 -15.11 -15.74
CA ALA A 74 0.57 -16.12 -16.81
C ALA A 74 1.78 -17.07 -16.69
N ALA A 75 2.94 -16.56 -16.27
CA ALA A 75 4.12 -17.38 -15.99
C ALA A 75 3.85 -18.36 -14.85
N ALA A 76 3.14 -17.91 -13.81
CA ALA A 76 2.72 -18.75 -12.70
C ALA A 76 1.79 -19.90 -13.13
N ALA A 77 0.78 -19.60 -13.95
CA ALA A 77 -0.17 -20.60 -14.44
C ALA A 77 0.52 -21.67 -15.31
N ALA A 78 1.47 -21.28 -16.16
CA ALA A 78 2.15 -22.19 -17.09
C ALA A 78 3.03 -23.23 -16.37
N GLN A 79 3.62 -22.90 -15.23
CA GLN A 79 4.41 -23.85 -14.45
C GLN A 79 3.53 -24.82 -13.65
N GLY A 80 2.38 -24.37 -13.13
CA GLY A 80 1.45 -25.19 -12.37
C GLY A 80 0.87 -26.39 -13.14
N GLU A 81 0.70 -26.29 -14.47
CA GLU A 81 0.19 -27.40 -15.29
C GLU A 81 1.23 -28.51 -15.52
N ASN A 82 2.53 -28.21 -15.47
CA ASN A 82 3.58 -29.19 -15.72
C ASN A 82 3.96 -30.03 -14.48
N ALA A 83 3.69 -29.53 -13.27
CA ALA A 83 3.95 -30.26 -12.02
C ALA A 83 2.95 -31.41 -11.74
N GLY A 84 1.78 -31.43 -12.38
CA GLY A 84 0.69 -32.36 -12.07
C GLY A 84 0.46 -33.52 -13.06
N ALA A 85 1.05 -33.51 -14.25
CA ALA A 85 0.69 -34.42 -15.34
C ALA A 85 1.72 -35.53 -15.64
N GLY A 86 2.37 -36.07 -14.60
CA GLY A 86 3.14 -37.33 -14.66
C GLY A 86 2.23 -38.58 -14.72
N GLY A 87 1.27 -38.62 -15.64
CA GLY A 87 0.18 -39.60 -15.64
C GLY A 87 -0.38 -39.89 -17.03
N GLY A 88 0.48 -40.39 -17.91
CA GLY A 88 0.27 -40.86 -19.28
C GLY A 88 -1.14 -41.03 -19.85
N LEU A 89 -1.33 -40.50 -21.06
CA LEU A 89 -2.03 -41.17 -22.16
C LEU A 89 -1.46 -40.70 -23.51
N PRO A 90 -1.11 -41.61 -24.44
CA PRO A 90 -0.53 -41.25 -25.73
C PRO A 90 -1.64 -40.88 -26.72
N ALA A 91 -1.79 -39.60 -27.03
CA ALA A 91 -2.63 -39.17 -28.14
C ALA A 91 -1.85 -39.32 -29.46
N GLY A 92 -2.02 -40.48 -30.09
CA GLY A 92 -1.57 -40.73 -31.46
C GLY A 92 -2.37 -39.92 -32.48
N GLY A 93 -1.69 -39.06 -33.23
CA GLY A 93 -2.22 -38.35 -34.39
C GLY A 93 -1.13 -38.19 -35.44
N ALA A 94 -1.24 -38.98 -36.51
CA ALA A 94 -0.20 -39.20 -37.50
C ALA A 94 0.01 -38.02 -38.46
N ALA A 95 1.26 -37.59 -38.62
CA ALA A 95 1.76 -36.89 -39.79
C ALA A 95 3.00 -37.65 -40.33
N PRO A 96 3.07 -38.01 -41.62
CA PRO A 96 4.21 -38.74 -42.16
C PRO A 96 5.23 -37.77 -42.78
N GLY A 97 6.49 -37.89 -42.35
CA GLY A 97 7.63 -37.57 -43.23
C GLY A 97 8.74 -36.76 -42.58
N GLY A 98 9.91 -37.39 -42.44
CA GLY A 98 11.19 -36.69 -42.25
C GLY A 98 12.06 -37.31 -41.18
N ALA A 99 12.95 -38.22 -41.59
CA ALA A 99 13.91 -38.90 -40.73
C ALA A 99 15.10 -37.99 -40.37
N ALA A 100 15.43 -37.92 -39.08
CA ALA A 100 16.78 -37.68 -38.57
C ALA A 100 16.90 -38.25 -37.13
N PRO A 101 17.85 -39.15 -36.84
CA PRO A 101 18.12 -39.60 -35.49
C PRO A 101 19.23 -38.73 -34.88
N GLY A 102 18.84 -37.70 -34.13
CA GLY A 102 19.74 -36.95 -33.25
C GLY A 102 19.31 -37.21 -31.81
N GLY A 103 20.15 -37.91 -31.05
CA GLY A 103 19.91 -38.13 -29.62
C GLY A 103 19.91 -36.79 -28.90
N ALA A 104 18.74 -36.39 -28.41
CA ALA A 104 18.65 -35.29 -27.47
C ALA A 104 19.31 -35.73 -26.15
N PRO A 105 20.23 -34.93 -25.58
CA PRO A 105 20.66 -35.15 -24.21
C PRO A 105 19.43 -35.07 -23.31
N ALA A 106 19.36 -35.96 -22.32
CA ALA A 106 18.38 -35.89 -21.25
C ALA A 106 18.49 -34.49 -20.64
N GLY A 107 17.44 -33.68 -20.78
CA GLY A 107 17.36 -32.37 -20.15
C GLY A 107 17.55 -32.56 -18.66
N GLU A 108 18.57 -31.89 -18.12
CA GLU A 108 18.60 -31.53 -16.72
C GLU A 108 17.25 -30.84 -16.44
N ALA A 109 16.60 -31.23 -15.34
CA ALA A 109 15.39 -30.55 -14.91
C ALA A 109 15.75 -29.07 -14.77
N GLU A 110 15.21 -28.22 -15.64
CA GLU A 110 15.29 -26.78 -15.47
C GLU A 110 14.75 -26.51 -14.06
N GLU A 111 15.61 -25.96 -13.22
CA GLU A 111 15.26 -25.54 -11.88
C GLU A 111 14.10 -24.55 -12.00
N GLU A 112 12.96 -24.88 -11.37
CA GLU A 112 11.73 -24.08 -11.48
C GLU A 112 12.03 -22.66 -11.00
N ASP A 113 11.76 -21.67 -11.86
CA ASP A 113 11.98 -20.26 -11.52
C ASP A 113 11.05 -19.88 -10.35
N PRO A 114 11.57 -19.60 -9.14
CA PRO A 114 10.75 -19.32 -7.98
C PRO A 114 9.81 -18.12 -8.18
N ALA A 115 10.17 -17.18 -9.07
CA ALA A 115 9.36 -16.00 -9.45
C ALA A 115 8.01 -16.36 -10.06
N ALA A 116 7.88 -17.56 -10.62
CA ALA A 116 6.60 -18.01 -11.15
C ALA A 116 5.65 -18.53 -10.06
N ILE A 117 6.12 -18.91 -8.88
CA ILE A 117 5.24 -19.55 -7.88
C ILE A 117 4.84 -18.58 -6.77
N ALA A 118 5.72 -17.65 -6.45
CA ALA A 118 5.59 -16.73 -5.34
C ALA A 118 5.94 -15.31 -5.73
N ASP A 119 5.21 -14.37 -5.15
CA ASP A 119 5.47 -12.95 -5.28
C ASP A 119 6.56 -12.51 -4.30
N GLY A 120 7.61 -11.87 -4.78
CA GLY A 120 8.76 -11.48 -4.00
C GLY A 120 9.70 -10.52 -4.71
N SER A 121 10.91 -10.39 -4.15
CA SER A 121 11.89 -9.43 -4.68
C SER A 121 12.56 -9.86 -6.00
N GLN A 122 12.29 -11.07 -6.47
CA GLN A 122 12.84 -11.57 -7.73
C GLN A 122 11.95 -11.23 -8.94
N ASP A 123 10.73 -10.77 -8.69
CA ASP A 123 9.77 -10.53 -9.75
C ASP A 123 10.13 -9.28 -10.55
N SER A 124 9.77 -9.30 -11.83
CA SER A 124 10.07 -8.20 -12.74
C SER A 124 9.36 -6.89 -12.37
N TRP A 125 8.27 -6.94 -11.60
CA TRP A 125 7.53 -5.76 -11.14
C TRP A 125 8.14 -5.12 -9.88
N TYR A 126 8.97 -5.86 -9.14
CA TYR A 126 9.46 -5.42 -7.83
C TYR A 126 10.46 -4.27 -7.93
N GLU A 127 11.40 -4.36 -8.88
CA GLU A 127 12.43 -3.34 -9.04
C GLU A 127 11.87 -2.07 -9.72
N PRO A 128 12.20 -0.88 -9.20
CA PRO A 128 11.81 0.37 -9.85
C PRO A 128 12.36 0.44 -11.28
N THR A 129 11.48 0.76 -12.23
CA THR A 129 11.81 0.85 -13.66
C THR A 129 11.59 2.28 -14.17
N GLY A 130 12.53 2.79 -14.95
CA GLY A 130 12.44 4.08 -15.62
C GLY A 130 12.05 3.93 -17.10
N TYR A 131 11.11 4.75 -17.55
CA TYR A 131 10.60 4.81 -18.92
C TYR A 131 10.89 6.19 -19.50
N PRO A 132 12.01 6.37 -20.21
CA PRO A 132 12.35 7.63 -20.84
C PRO A 132 11.53 7.87 -22.12
N ASP A 133 10.91 9.04 -22.24
CA ASP A 133 10.25 9.55 -23.46
C ASP A 133 10.67 11.01 -23.71
N ASP A 134 11.63 11.20 -24.62
CA ASP A 134 12.20 12.49 -24.99
C ASP A 134 12.74 13.29 -23.77
N ASP A 135 12.02 14.33 -23.34
CA ASP A 135 12.36 15.23 -22.24
C ASP A 135 11.67 14.88 -20.91
N ILE A 136 10.92 13.78 -20.87
CA ILE A 136 10.22 13.29 -19.69
C ILE A 136 10.66 11.86 -19.39
N THR A 137 11.02 11.59 -18.13
CA THR A 137 11.30 10.23 -17.66
C THR A 137 10.27 9.86 -16.61
N THR A 138 9.55 8.77 -16.83
CA THR A 138 8.56 8.25 -15.88
C THR A 138 9.15 7.08 -15.12
N TYR A 139 9.23 7.19 -13.80
CA TYR A 139 9.65 6.11 -12.93
C TYR A 139 8.43 5.41 -12.36
N VAL A 140 8.47 4.08 -12.33
CA VAL A 140 7.43 3.26 -11.70
C VAL A 140 8.05 2.26 -10.74
N TRP A 141 7.38 2.06 -9.62
CA TRP A 141 7.63 0.94 -8.73
C TRP A 141 6.31 0.43 -8.18
N CYS A 142 6.28 -0.87 -7.86
CA CYS A 142 5.09 -1.55 -7.37
C CYS A 142 5.33 -2.01 -5.93
N GLU A 143 4.33 -1.85 -5.09
CA GLU A 143 4.31 -2.34 -3.72
C GLU A 143 3.19 -3.35 -3.55
N ALA A 144 3.51 -4.52 -2.99
CA ALA A 144 2.49 -5.51 -2.67
C ALA A 144 1.73 -5.11 -1.40
N GLU A 145 0.42 -4.92 -1.51
CA GLU A 145 -0.43 -4.53 -0.37
C GLU A 145 -0.67 -5.70 0.60
N ASN A 146 -0.58 -6.95 0.14
CA ASN A 146 -0.58 -8.13 1.02
C ASN A 146 0.65 -8.19 1.95
N ALA A 147 1.69 -7.39 1.72
CA ALA A 147 2.81 -7.26 2.66
C ALA A 147 2.45 -6.42 3.91
N LYS A 148 1.30 -5.73 3.89
CA LYS A 148 0.87 -4.75 4.90
C LYS A 148 -0.28 -5.30 5.75
N PHE A 149 -0.50 -4.72 6.92
CA PHE A 149 -1.61 -5.09 7.80
C PHE A 149 -2.92 -4.45 7.34
N ASN A 150 -3.93 -5.28 7.07
CA ASN A 150 -5.24 -4.79 6.62
C ASN A 150 -6.06 -4.21 7.79
N VAL A 151 -6.29 -2.90 7.78
CA VAL A 151 -7.04 -2.16 8.79
C VAL A 151 -8.52 -2.59 8.86
N LEU A 152 -9.09 -3.05 7.74
CA LEU A 152 -10.50 -3.47 7.71
C LEU A 152 -10.77 -4.66 8.63
N SER A 153 -9.73 -5.46 8.94
CA SER A 153 -9.82 -6.60 9.87
C SER A 153 -10.36 -6.22 11.25
N LEU A 154 -10.19 -4.96 11.67
CA LEU A 154 -10.67 -4.42 12.96
C LEU A 154 -12.19 -4.38 13.08
N VAL A 155 -12.91 -4.37 11.95
CA VAL A 155 -14.37 -4.34 11.88
C VAL A 155 -14.94 -5.58 11.20
N SER A 156 -14.18 -6.68 11.21
CA SER A 156 -14.66 -7.96 10.71
C SER A 156 -15.98 -8.36 11.39
N PRO A 157 -16.91 -9.02 10.65
CA PRO A 157 -18.13 -9.56 11.24
C PRO A 157 -17.90 -10.60 12.34
N ASP A 158 -16.76 -11.28 12.33
CA ASP A 158 -16.36 -12.19 13.41
C ASP A 158 -15.72 -11.39 14.54
N GLU A 159 -16.43 -11.30 15.67
CA GLU A 159 -15.98 -10.56 16.86
C GLU A 159 -14.66 -11.11 17.43
N GLY A 160 -14.42 -12.42 17.37
CA GLY A 160 -13.19 -13.03 17.87
C GLY A 160 -12.00 -12.62 17.01
N PHE A 161 -12.15 -12.75 15.69
CA PHE A 161 -11.13 -12.30 14.74
C PHE A 161 -10.91 -10.78 14.80
N ALA A 162 -11.96 -9.98 14.96
CA ALA A 162 -11.84 -8.52 15.09
C ALA A 162 -11.09 -8.13 16.37
N GLU A 163 -11.36 -8.79 17.50
CA GLU A 163 -10.64 -8.54 18.76
C GLU A 163 -9.16 -8.95 18.65
N GLU A 164 -8.88 -10.08 18.02
CA GLU A 164 -7.50 -10.53 17.76
C GLU A 164 -6.77 -9.58 16.81
N SER A 165 -7.43 -9.15 15.74
CA SER A 165 -6.91 -8.15 14.80
C SER A 165 -6.64 -6.82 15.49
N ARG A 166 -7.48 -6.41 16.45
CA ARG A 166 -7.23 -5.23 17.28
C ARG A 166 -5.96 -5.40 18.14
N LYS A 167 -5.74 -6.58 18.74
CA LYS A 167 -4.50 -6.85 19.49
C LYS A 167 -3.28 -6.80 18.58
N ARG A 168 -3.36 -7.40 17.39
CA ARG A 168 -2.30 -7.36 16.36
C ARG A 168 -2.00 -5.93 15.93
N PHE A 169 -3.01 -5.13 15.63
CA PHE A 169 -2.85 -3.73 15.24
C PHE A 169 -2.20 -2.88 16.35
N VAL A 170 -2.61 -3.07 17.61
CA VAL A 170 -1.96 -2.37 18.74
C VAL A 170 -0.49 -2.76 18.86
N ARG A 171 -0.14 -4.04 18.71
CA ARG A 171 1.26 -4.50 18.70
C ARG A 171 2.04 -3.93 17.53
N LEU A 172 1.42 -3.83 16.35
CA LEU A 172 2.06 -3.25 15.17
C LEU A 172 2.48 -1.80 15.44
N LEU A 173 1.58 -1.00 16.00
CA LEU A 173 1.86 0.41 16.31
C LEU A 173 2.95 0.55 17.39
N ASP A 174 2.91 -0.29 18.43
CA ASP A 174 3.90 -0.33 19.53
C ASP A 174 5.30 -0.71 19.01
N GLU A 175 5.39 -1.64 18.05
CA GLU A 175 6.68 -2.07 17.48
C GLU A 175 7.21 -1.10 16.41
N LEU A 176 6.34 -0.41 15.67
CA LEU A 176 6.70 0.28 14.42
C LEU A 176 7.89 1.23 14.56
N ARG A 177 7.98 1.91 15.71
CA ARG A 177 8.99 2.94 15.99
C ARG A 177 9.65 2.76 17.34
N ASP A 178 9.66 1.51 17.85
CA ASP A 178 10.26 1.19 19.14
C ASP A 178 11.74 1.63 19.19
N GLY A 179 12.13 2.18 20.32
CA GLY A 179 13.48 2.70 20.55
C GLY A 179 13.80 4.03 19.86
N THR A 180 12.80 4.72 19.28
CA THR A 180 12.97 6.06 18.69
C THR A 180 12.23 7.15 19.47
N ASP A 181 12.56 8.42 19.24
CA ASP A 181 11.84 9.56 19.83
C ASP A 181 10.38 9.66 19.33
N TYR A 182 10.02 8.90 18.30
CA TYR A 182 8.68 8.84 17.69
C TYR A 182 7.96 7.53 18.00
N ASP A 183 8.41 6.82 19.03
CA ASP A 183 7.78 5.60 19.51
C ASP A 183 6.30 5.84 19.90
N ILE A 184 5.43 4.90 19.52
CA ILE A 184 3.99 4.97 19.79
C ILE A 184 3.70 4.02 20.94
N GLN A 185 3.65 4.58 22.15
CA GLN A 185 3.34 3.78 23.34
C GLN A 185 2.03 3.00 23.17
N ARG A 186 2.01 1.75 23.64
CA ARG A 186 0.80 0.89 23.68
C ARG A 186 -0.51 1.59 24.08
N ALA A 187 -0.48 2.51 25.05
CA ALA A 187 -1.68 3.25 25.47
C ALA A 187 -2.21 4.22 24.39
N ASP A 188 -1.32 4.83 23.61
CA ASP A 188 -1.68 5.66 22.48
C ASP A 188 -2.08 4.80 21.28
N ALA A 189 -1.39 3.67 21.04
CA ALA A 189 -1.80 2.67 20.05
C ALA A 189 -3.22 2.14 20.30
N GLU A 190 -3.57 1.82 21.55
CA GLU A 190 -4.94 1.41 21.93
C GLU A 190 -5.97 2.52 21.67
N ARG A 191 -5.59 3.79 21.90
CA ARG A 191 -6.44 4.96 21.62
C ARG A 191 -6.65 5.14 20.12
N ILE A 192 -5.60 4.98 19.31
CA ILE A 192 -5.68 5.04 17.85
C ILE A 192 -6.56 3.91 17.32
N ALA A 193 -6.32 2.67 17.77
CA ALA A 193 -7.12 1.51 17.40
C ALA A 193 -8.60 1.69 17.73
N GLN A 194 -8.91 2.18 18.94
CA GLN A 194 -10.28 2.46 19.34
C GLN A 194 -10.90 3.60 18.52
N GLY A 195 -10.16 4.70 18.32
CA GLY A 195 -10.64 5.82 17.51
C GLY A 195 -10.94 5.43 16.07
N LEU A 196 -10.17 4.50 15.51
CA LEU A 196 -10.36 3.96 14.17
C LEU A 196 -11.57 3.03 14.08
N ILE A 197 -11.76 2.15 15.07
CA ILE A 197 -12.97 1.30 15.19
C ILE A 197 -14.21 2.18 15.37
N ASP A 198 -14.14 3.18 16.26
CA ASP A 198 -15.23 4.11 16.51
C ASP A 198 -15.56 4.91 15.25
N TRP A 199 -14.55 5.37 14.51
CA TRP A 199 -14.75 6.05 13.24
C TRP A 199 -15.47 5.15 12.23
N MET A 200 -15.03 3.89 12.07
CA MET A 200 -15.66 2.95 11.14
C MET A 200 -17.07 2.52 11.58
N ARG A 201 -17.36 2.45 12.88
CA ARG A 201 -18.68 2.09 13.42
C ARG A 201 -19.61 3.29 13.64
N SER A 202 -19.10 4.51 13.58
CA SER A 202 -19.90 5.70 13.85
C SER A 202 -20.86 5.98 12.69
N ARG A 203 -22.17 5.98 12.99
CA ARG A 203 -23.22 6.43 12.05
C ARG A 203 -23.00 7.86 11.56
N THR A 204 -22.37 8.66 12.40
CA THR A 204 -21.96 10.02 12.10
C THR A 204 -20.46 10.00 11.86
N ARG A 205 -20.05 9.78 10.60
CA ARG A 205 -18.82 10.44 10.11
C ARG A 205 -18.85 11.87 10.66
N SER A 206 -17.71 12.35 11.16
CA SER A 206 -17.62 13.67 11.82
C SER A 206 -18.42 14.72 11.04
N GLU A 207 -18.96 15.75 11.69
CA GLU A 207 -19.77 16.81 11.05
C GLU A 207 -19.15 17.36 9.75
N TYR A 208 -17.84 17.22 9.58
CA TYR A 208 -17.04 17.62 8.42
C TYR A 208 -17.21 16.73 7.16
N LEU A 209 -17.70 15.49 7.26
CA LEU A 209 -17.89 14.56 6.14
C LEU A 209 -19.27 13.88 6.23
N PRO A 210 -20.37 14.61 5.96
CA PRO A 210 -21.70 14.04 6.03
C PRO A 210 -21.82 12.84 5.06
N ARG A 211 -22.36 11.72 5.56
CA ARG A 211 -22.63 10.55 4.73
C ARG A 211 -23.59 10.95 3.61
N ILE A 212 -23.25 10.62 2.36
CA ILE A 212 -24.20 10.74 1.25
C ILE A 212 -25.34 9.77 1.57
N PRO A 213 -26.60 10.25 1.69
CA PRO A 213 -27.72 9.36 1.97
C PRO A 213 -27.86 8.38 0.80
N LEU A 214 -27.59 7.10 1.04
CA LEU A 214 -27.79 6.07 0.03
C LEU A 214 -29.24 5.60 0.12
N LYS A 215 -29.87 5.31 -1.03
CA LYS A 215 -31.24 4.74 -1.04
C LYS A 215 -31.33 3.41 -0.27
N SER A 216 -30.21 2.69 -0.14
CA SER A 216 -30.11 1.46 0.65
C SER A 216 -30.14 1.68 2.17
N ASP A 217 -29.93 2.91 2.64
CA ASP A 217 -29.94 3.24 4.06
C ASP A 217 -31.36 3.20 4.66
N GLU A 218 -32.41 3.34 3.83
CA GLU A 218 -33.80 3.28 4.28
C GLU A 218 -34.29 1.86 4.57
N GLU A 219 -33.66 0.82 3.99
CA GLU A 219 -34.19 -0.55 4.02
C GLU A 219 -33.42 -1.50 4.96
N THR A 220 -32.25 -1.10 5.44
CA THR A 220 -31.39 -1.99 6.24
C THR A 220 -30.84 -1.30 7.48
N GLU A 221 -31.52 -1.46 8.62
CA GLU A 221 -31.02 -1.11 9.96
C GLU A 221 -29.73 -1.85 10.37
N ARG A 222 -29.06 -2.59 9.47
CA ARG A 222 -28.07 -3.64 9.80
C ARG A 222 -26.63 -3.36 9.42
N ARG A 223 -26.28 -2.25 8.77
CA ARG A 223 -24.87 -1.96 8.47
C ARG A 223 -24.49 -0.55 8.92
N ASP A 224 -24.27 -0.45 10.23
CA ASP A 224 -23.69 0.74 10.88
C ASP A 224 -22.16 0.81 10.71
N VAL A 225 -21.58 0.06 9.76
CA VAL A 225 -20.14 0.07 9.48
C VAL A 225 -19.89 0.84 8.19
N SER A 226 -19.19 1.96 8.30
CA SER A 226 -18.57 2.68 7.20
C SER A 226 -17.14 2.19 7.07
N LEU A 227 -16.84 1.46 6.00
CA LEU A 227 -15.47 1.06 5.68
C LEU A 227 -14.68 2.28 5.19
N MET A 228 -13.38 2.28 5.45
CA MET A 228 -12.45 3.22 4.85
C MET A 228 -12.25 2.87 3.38
N VAL A 229 -12.29 3.86 2.50
CA VAL A 229 -12.04 3.69 1.07
C VAL A 229 -10.58 4.02 0.75
N GLN A 230 -10.01 5.00 1.46
CA GLN A 230 -8.61 5.39 1.35
C GLN A 230 -7.93 5.36 2.71
N LEU A 231 -6.66 4.97 2.72
CA LEU A 231 -5.86 4.95 3.95
C LEU A 231 -5.65 6.36 4.52
N ASP A 232 -5.57 7.38 3.66
CA ASP A 232 -5.47 8.79 4.02
C ASP A 232 -6.61 9.29 4.92
N GLU A 233 -7.77 8.61 4.93
CA GLU A 233 -8.86 8.93 5.87
C GLU A 233 -8.43 8.79 7.34
N MET A 234 -7.32 8.07 7.64
CA MET A 234 -6.73 8.02 8.97
C MET A 234 -6.25 9.39 9.46
N LEU A 235 -5.84 10.29 8.57
CA LEU A 235 -5.44 11.66 8.94
C LEU A 235 -6.60 12.51 9.47
N LEU A 236 -7.85 12.05 9.31
CA LEU A 236 -9.02 12.68 9.92
C LEU A 236 -9.15 12.33 11.40
N LEU A 237 -8.44 11.31 11.88
CA LEU A 237 -8.44 10.93 13.29
C LEU A 237 -7.54 11.90 14.07
N PRO A 238 -8.05 12.55 15.14
CA PRO A 238 -7.23 13.48 15.94
C PRO A 238 -5.99 12.86 16.58
N ALA A 239 -5.98 11.53 16.72
CA ALA A 239 -4.86 10.79 17.29
C ALA A 239 -3.75 10.48 16.26
N VAL A 240 -4.01 10.61 14.97
CA VAL A 240 -3.04 10.34 13.90
C VAL A 240 -2.50 11.67 13.38
N THR A 241 -1.19 11.84 13.46
CA THR A 241 -0.50 13.02 12.93
C THR A 241 0.12 12.71 11.57
N GLU A 242 0.37 13.74 10.76
CA GLU A 242 1.08 13.58 9.48
C GLU A 242 2.46 12.93 9.67
N GLU A 243 3.16 13.25 10.77
CA GLU A 243 4.48 12.67 11.08
C GLU A 243 4.42 11.17 11.44
N MET A 244 3.28 10.68 11.91
CA MET A 244 3.05 9.25 12.13
C MET A 244 2.63 8.56 10.82
N PHE A 245 1.80 9.24 10.03
CA PHE A 245 1.22 8.66 8.83
C PHE A 245 2.25 8.45 7.72
N PHE A 246 3.05 9.48 7.42
CA PHE A 246 4.07 9.43 6.38
C PHE A 246 5.42 8.92 6.91
N ASP A 247 6.22 8.35 6.02
CA ASP A 247 7.60 8.00 6.30
C ASP A 247 8.38 9.23 6.70
N LYS A 248 9.27 9.05 7.69
CA LYS A 248 10.08 10.14 8.21
C LYS A 248 11.55 9.76 8.18
N VAL A 249 12.36 10.61 7.58
CA VAL A 249 13.81 10.49 7.71
C VAL A 249 14.24 11.16 9.01
N LEU A 250 14.76 10.38 9.96
CA LEU A 250 15.36 10.89 11.20
C LEU A 250 16.73 10.25 11.40
N ASP A 251 17.75 11.04 11.75
CA ASP A 251 19.10 10.55 12.07
C ASP A 251 19.65 9.56 11.05
N SER A 252 19.36 9.82 9.77
CA SER A 252 19.78 8.95 8.68
C SER A 252 19.11 7.56 8.70
N ARG A 253 17.93 7.41 9.26
CA ARG A 253 17.11 6.21 9.15
C ARG A 253 15.75 6.60 8.60
N VAL A 254 15.21 5.77 7.71
CA VAL A 254 13.82 5.92 7.30
C VAL A 254 12.99 5.24 8.39
N LEU A 255 12.21 6.05 9.10
CA LEU A 255 11.21 5.55 10.04
C LEU A 255 9.94 5.33 9.23
N PRO A 256 9.47 4.08 9.09
CA PRO A 256 8.27 3.80 8.34
C PRO A 256 7.07 4.53 8.96
N GLY A 257 6.26 5.10 8.08
CA GLY A 257 4.95 5.65 8.36
C GLY A 257 3.89 4.56 8.47
N LEU A 258 2.70 4.96 8.91
CA LEU A 258 1.54 4.09 8.86
C LEU A 258 1.17 3.68 7.42
N GLU A 259 1.42 4.54 6.43
CA GLU A 259 1.17 4.23 5.01
C GLU A 259 2.04 3.07 4.48
N ALA A 260 3.25 2.89 5.03
CA ALA A 260 4.15 1.83 4.61
C ALA A 260 3.76 0.44 5.16
N VAL A 261 3.05 0.38 6.30
CA VAL A 261 2.76 -0.88 7.00
C VAL A 261 1.28 -1.23 7.07
N LEU A 262 0.38 -0.32 6.68
CA LEU A 262 -1.06 -0.54 6.71
C LEU A 262 -1.66 -0.54 5.30
N THR A 263 -2.74 -1.28 5.13
CA THR A 263 -3.56 -1.26 3.92
C THR A 263 -5.05 -1.27 4.25
N VAL A 264 -5.87 -0.80 3.31
CA VAL A 264 -7.34 -0.92 3.32
C VAL A 264 -7.87 -1.64 2.08
N TYR A 265 -6.98 -2.11 1.20
CA TYR A 265 -7.34 -2.56 -0.14
C TYR A 265 -7.47 -4.06 -0.26
N THR A 266 -6.78 -4.82 0.60
CA THR A 266 -6.86 -6.27 0.55
C THR A 266 -8.23 -6.76 1.04
N SER A 267 -8.79 -7.73 0.34
CA SER A 267 -10.18 -8.12 0.58
C SER A 267 -10.34 -8.85 1.91
N LEU A 268 -11.42 -8.54 2.64
CA LEU A 268 -11.93 -9.42 3.68
C LEU A 268 -12.87 -10.44 3.03
N ALA A 269 -12.32 -11.37 2.26
CA ALA A 269 -13.11 -12.49 1.79
C ALA A 269 -13.37 -13.41 3.00
N TYR A 270 -14.60 -13.31 3.52
CA TYR A 270 -15.10 -14.15 4.60
C TYR A 270 -15.75 -15.37 3.94
N ASP A 271 -15.22 -16.56 4.19
CA ASP A 271 -15.93 -17.78 3.81
C ASP A 271 -17.24 -17.83 4.61
N PRO A 272 -18.41 -17.77 3.97
CA PRO A 272 -19.64 -18.07 4.68
C PRO A 272 -19.64 -19.50 5.26
N GLY A 273 -18.66 -20.35 4.96
CA GLY A 273 -18.66 -21.77 5.25
C GLY A 273 -19.57 -22.50 4.29
N ASP A 274 -19.46 -23.82 4.24
CA ASP A 274 -20.34 -24.65 3.42
C ASP A 274 -21.81 -24.36 3.81
N PRO A 275 -22.65 -23.86 2.89
CA PRO A 275 -24.05 -23.54 3.20
C PRO A 275 -24.79 -24.73 3.79
N GLU A 276 -24.45 -25.96 3.40
CA GLU A 276 -25.03 -27.17 3.99
C GLU A 276 -24.63 -27.39 5.44
N GLU A 277 -23.40 -27.08 5.83
CA GLU A 277 -22.97 -27.18 7.23
C GLU A 277 -23.60 -26.09 8.10
N ARG A 278 -23.76 -24.88 7.58
CA ARG A 278 -24.52 -23.83 8.26
C ARG A 278 -25.98 -24.21 8.43
N GLU A 279 -26.61 -24.78 7.41
CA GLU A 279 -27.98 -25.27 7.49
C GLU A 279 -28.10 -26.44 8.46
N ARG A 280 -27.13 -27.37 8.48
CA ARG A 280 -27.10 -28.47 9.47
C ARG A 280 -26.84 -27.97 10.88
N ALA A 281 -25.98 -26.97 11.09
CA ALA A 281 -25.73 -26.35 12.38
C ALA A 281 -26.97 -25.60 12.88
N ALA A 282 -27.64 -24.85 12.01
CA ALA A 282 -28.91 -24.19 12.30
C ALA A 282 -30.04 -25.21 12.59
N ALA A 283 -30.08 -26.32 11.85
CA ALA A 283 -31.03 -27.41 12.08
C ALA A 283 -30.76 -28.15 13.40
N LYS A 284 -29.48 -28.39 13.76
CA LYS A 284 -29.08 -28.95 15.05
C LYS A 284 -29.40 -28.00 16.22
N ALA A 285 -29.19 -26.69 16.05
CA ALA A 285 -29.59 -25.68 17.03
C ALA A 285 -31.11 -25.72 17.27
N ASN A 286 -31.91 -25.82 16.20
CA ASN A 286 -33.37 -25.95 16.28
C ASN A 286 -33.84 -27.31 16.84
N GLN A 287 -33.08 -28.39 16.64
CA GLN A 287 -33.39 -29.72 17.20
C GLN A 287 -32.93 -29.90 18.65
N SER A 288 -31.99 -29.08 19.14
CA SER A 288 -31.46 -29.19 20.52
C SER A 288 -32.40 -28.66 21.60
N GLY A 289 -33.54 -28.07 21.24
CA GLY A 289 -34.77 -28.13 22.04
C GLY A 289 -34.68 -27.63 23.50
N ASN A 290 -33.88 -26.61 23.79
CA ASN A 290 -33.93 -25.95 25.09
C ASN A 290 -34.63 -24.59 24.98
N PRO A 291 -35.94 -24.50 25.28
CA PRO A 291 -36.69 -23.25 25.23
C PRO A 291 -36.24 -22.32 26.37
N PRO A 292 -36.14 -20.98 26.16
CA PRO A 292 -36.09 -20.04 27.28
C PRO A 292 -37.39 -20.18 28.07
N GLY A 293 -37.27 -20.37 29.39
CA GLY A 293 -38.35 -20.71 30.29
C GLY A 293 -39.58 -19.81 30.17
N GLY A 294 -40.63 -20.34 29.54
CA GLY A 294 -41.98 -19.83 29.65
C GLY A 294 -42.64 -20.39 30.91
N ALA A 295 -42.83 -19.54 31.91
CA ALA A 295 -43.81 -19.79 32.97
C ALA A 295 -45.23 -19.69 32.39
N ALA A 296 -46.06 -20.67 32.76
CA ALA A 296 -47.39 -20.91 32.26
C ALA A 296 -48.39 -19.76 32.54
N GLY A 297 -49.34 -19.57 31.63
CA GLY A 297 -50.41 -18.58 31.77
C GLY A 297 -51.52 -18.71 30.73
N GLN A 298 -52.20 -19.87 30.74
CA GLN A 298 -53.64 -20.10 30.54
C GLN A 298 -54.46 -19.23 29.56
N GLY A 299 -55.16 -19.90 28.65
CA GLY A 299 -55.93 -19.33 27.54
C GLY A 299 -57.13 -18.45 27.89
N GLY A 300 -57.55 -17.68 26.88
CA GLY A 300 -58.80 -16.92 26.86
C GLY A 300 -59.08 -16.35 25.47
N GLN A 301 -60.00 -16.97 24.73
CA GLN A 301 -60.68 -16.38 23.57
C GLN A 301 -61.47 -15.15 24.01
N GLY A 302 -61.38 -14.04 23.26
CA GLY A 302 -62.15 -12.83 23.55
C GLY A 302 -62.09 -11.77 22.46
N GLN A 303 -63.22 -11.61 21.79
CA GLN A 303 -63.59 -10.66 20.74
C GLN A 303 -63.71 -9.21 21.23
N GLY A 304 -63.23 -8.25 20.43
CA GLY A 304 -63.86 -6.93 20.22
C GLY A 304 -63.49 -5.73 21.13
N GLY A 305 -63.25 -4.58 20.48
CA GLY A 305 -63.81 -3.29 20.94
C GLY A 305 -62.87 -2.27 21.61
N GLN A 306 -62.63 -1.16 20.87
CA GLN A 306 -62.53 0.26 21.29
C GLN A 306 -62.10 0.67 22.72
N GLY A 307 -61.22 1.68 22.80
CA GLY A 307 -61.39 2.78 23.78
C GLY A 307 -60.16 3.25 24.56
N GLN A 308 -59.49 4.27 24.02
CA GLN A 308 -59.12 5.55 24.66
C GLN A 308 -58.79 5.62 26.18
N GLY A 309 -57.55 6.03 26.48
CA GLY A 309 -57.26 7.12 27.43
C GLY A 309 -56.62 6.76 28.80
N GLY A 310 -55.52 7.47 29.12
CA GLY A 310 -55.32 7.99 30.49
C GLY A 310 -54.09 7.54 31.29
N ALA A 311 -53.01 8.33 31.16
CA ALA A 311 -52.21 8.93 32.24
C ALA A 311 -51.61 8.10 33.42
N SER A 312 -50.27 8.18 33.49
CA SER A 312 -49.42 8.49 34.67
C SER A 312 -49.49 7.64 35.95
N ALA A 313 -48.35 7.07 36.35
CA ALA A 313 -47.66 7.41 37.61
C ALA A 313 -46.32 6.66 37.75
N ALA A 314 -45.35 7.37 38.32
CA ALA A 314 -44.00 6.94 38.65
C ALA A 314 -43.94 5.99 39.86
N GLY A 315 -42.85 5.21 39.96
CA GLY A 315 -42.54 4.40 41.15
C GLY A 315 -41.29 3.54 41.02
N VAL A 316 -40.12 4.13 41.27
CA VAL A 316 -38.86 3.50 41.73
C VAL A 316 -39.16 2.90 43.13
N PRO A 317 -38.55 1.79 43.68
CA PRO A 317 -37.09 1.66 43.73
C PRO A 317 -36.42 0.26 43.88
N THR A 318 -35.09 0.29 43.70
CA THR A 318 -34.03 -0.44 44.45
C THR A 318 -34.05 -1.96 44.65
N GLY A 319 -32.92 -2.59 44.31
CA GLY A 319 -32.06 -3.24 45.31
C GLY A 319 -31.79 -4.74 45.14
N GLY A 320 -30.51 -5.12 45.25
CA GLY A 320 -30.03 -6.49 45.51
C GLY A 320 -29.18 -7.05 44.35
N ALA A 321 -27.85 -6.94 44.33
CA ALA A 321 -26.84 -7.55 45.21
C ALA A 321 -26.80 -9.09 45.17
N GLY A 322 -25.68 -9.61 44.65
CA GLY A 322 -25.05 -10.84 45.14
C GLY A 322 -25.22 -12.09 44.30
N GLY A 323 -24.11 -12.66 43.82
CA GLY A 323 -24.11 -14.02 43.29
C GLY A 323 -22.85 -14.43 42.56
N ALA A 324 -21.70 -14.44 43.25
CA ALA A 324 -20.55 -15.21 42.81
C ALA A 324 -20.91 -16.71 42.81
N GLY A 325 -20.70 -17.38 41.67
CA GLY A 325 -20.89 -18.82 41.51
C GLY A 325 -19.77 -19.38 40.63
N ALA A 326 -18.92 -20.18 41.25
CA ALA A 326 -17.70 -20.75 40.69
C ALA A 326 -17.96 -21.90 39.69
N ALA A 327 -17.01 -22.03 38.77
CA ALA A 327 -16.45 -23.26 38.21
C ALA A 327 -17.38 -24.49 38.05
N GLY A 328 -17.75 -24.74 36.80
CA GLY A 328 -18.18 -26.06 36.32
C GLY A 328 -17.46 -26.38 35.01
N ALA A 329 -16.34 -27.08 35.09
CA ALA A 329 -15.73 -27.76 33.96
C ALA A 329 -16.55 -29.01 33.62
N ALA A 330 -17.19 -29.02 32.46
CA ALA A 330 -17.52 -30.22 31.67
C ALA A 330 -18.31 -29.81 30.43
N GLY A 331 -17.69 -29.95 29.26
CA GLY A 331 -18.38 -29.75 27.99
C GLY A 331 -17.37 -29.68 26.85
N ALA A 332 -16.82 -30.83 26.47
CA ALA A 332 -16.24 -31.02 25.14
C ALA A 332 -17.37 -30.87 24.11
N GLY A 333 -17.72 -29.62 23.80
CA GLY A 333 -18.51 -29.26 22.65
C GLY A 333 -17.57 -29.19 21.47
N GLY A 334 -17.90 -29.90 20.38
CA GLY A 334 -17.08 -29.98 19.19
C GLY A 334 -16.62 -28.60 18.75
N GLU A 335 -15.31 -28.46 18.56
CA GLU A 335 -14.72 -27.39 17.78
C GLU A 335 -15.43 -27.40 16.43
N GLY A 336 -16.40 -26.51 16.26
CA GLY A 336 -16.79 -26.08 14.93
C GLY A 336 -15.51 -25.56 14.29
N GLU A 337 -15.15 -26.15 13.17
CA GLU A 337 -14.03 -25.74 12.32
C GLU A 337 -14.07 -24.21 12.25
N ARG A 338 -13.01 -23.57 12.77
CA ARG A 338 -12.97 -22.10 12.79
C ARG A 338 -13.14 -21.66 11.35
N PRO A 339 -14.04 -20.69 11.07
CA PRO A 339 -14.22 -20.21 9.70
C PRO A 339 -12.84 -19.88 9.12
N SER A 340 -12.45 -20.61 8.07
CA SER A 340 -11.19 -20.39 7.39
C SER A 340 -11.31 -19.11 6.57
N LEU A 341 -10.30 -18.26 6.66
CA LEU A 341 -10.17 -17.09 5.80
C LEU A 341 -10.01 -17.61 4.37
N VAL A 342 -10.98 -17.33 3.49
CA VAL A 342 -10.91 -17.70 2.07
C VAL A 342 -10.43 -16.48 1.31
N GLY A 343 -9.34 -16.62 0.58
CA GLY A 343 -8.67 -15.53 -0.13
C GLY A 343 -7.33 -15.17 0.51
N GLU A 344 -6.35 -14.93 -0.34
CA GLU A 344 -5.00 -14.54 0.09
C GLU A 344 -4.97 -13.12 0.68
N GLY A 345 -6.02 -12.32 0.43
CA GLY A 345 -6.16 -10.92 0.82
C GLY A 345 -5.86 -10.59 2.30
N ILE A 346 -6.18 -11.45 3.27
CA ILE A 346 -5.89 -11.16 4.69
C ILE A 346 -4.50 -11.68 5.08
N ARG A 347 -3.99 -12.69 4.39
CA ARG A 347 -2.71 -13.31 4.70
C ARG A 347 -1.58 -12.36 4.30
N ILE A 348 -0.54 -12.37 5.11
CA ILE A 348 0.60 -11.48 4.94
C ILE A 348 1.63 -12.14 4.03
N ASN A 349 2.03 -11.45 2.94
CA ASN A 349 3.10 -11.94 2.07
C ASN A 349 4.45 -11.89 2.81
N VAL A 350 4.94 -13.07 3.22
CA VAL A 350 6.17 -13.21 4.01
C VAL A 350 7.43 -12.80 3.24
N ASN A 351 7.41 -12.81 1.91
CA ASN A 351 8.58 -12.41 1.11
C ASN A 351 8.83 -10.89 1.19
N LEU A 352 7.77 -10.11 1.41
CA LEU A 352 7.81 -8.64 1.31
C LEU A 352 7.44 -7.92 2.60
N ALA A 353 6.78 -8.60 3.54
CA ALA A 353 6.28 -7.98 4.77
C ALA A 353 7.40 -7.38 5.62
N PRO A 354 7.29 -6.12 6.08
CA PRO A 354 8.28 -5.53 6.97
C PRO A 354 8.29 -6.22 8.33
N ARG A 355 9.40 -6.10 9.06
CA ARG A 355 9.59 -6.75 10.37
C ARG A 355 8.45 -6.46 11.34
N ALA A 356 8.02 -5.20 11.43
CA ALA A 356 6.94 -4.78 12.33
C ALA A 356 5.61 -5.50 12.03
N VAL A 357 5.30 -5.73 10.75
CA VAL A 357 4.08 -6.45 10.33
C VAL A 357 4.16 -7.93 10.69
N LEU A 358 5.31 -8.59 10.51
CA LEU A 358 5.48 -9.97 10.95
C LEU A 358 5.44 -10.11 12.48
N ARG A 359 6.07 -9.17 13.19
CA ARG A 359 6.11 -9.11 14.66
C ARG A 359 4.72 -8.92 15.26
N CYS A 360 3.82 -8.21 14.58
CA CYS A 360 2.50 -7.90 15.13
C CYS A 360 1.56 -9.12 15.16
N LEU A 361 1.86 -10.19 14.43
CA LEU A 361 1.02 -11.38 14.32
C LEU A 361 0.93 -12.16 15.63
N PHE A 362 2.01 -12.26 16.39
CA PHE A 362 2.11 -13.04 17.64
C PHE A 362 2.89 -12.30 18.72
N ASP A 363 2.69 -12.66 19.99
CA ASP A 363 3.41 -12.04 21.10
C ASP A 363 4.87 -12.53 21.18
N ALA A 364 5.74 -11.75 21.83
CA ALA A 364 7.18 -12.07 21.85
C ALA A 364 7.49 -13.30 22.69
N GLY A 365 6.57 -13.64 23.60
CA GLY A 365 6.60 -14.89 24.36
C GLY A 365 6.11 -16.11 23.58
N GLU A 366 5.37 -15.91 22.49
CA GLU A 366 4.87 -17.00 21.63
C GLU A 366 5.88 -17.29 20.52
N ILE A 367 6.23 -16.27 19.73
CA ILE A 367 7.23 -16.35 18.67
C ILE A 367 8.36 -15.39 19.03
N SER A 368 9.55 -15.93 19.25
CA SER A 368 10.74 -15.15 19.60
C SER A 368 11.24 -14.32 18.42
N ASP A 369 11.87 -13.19 18.70
CA ASP A 369 12.43 -12.30 17.67
C ASP A 369 13.52 -12.96 16.82
N ALA A 370 14.25 -13.94 17.38
CA ALA A 370 15.27 -14.70 16.67
C ALA A 370 14.68 -15.47 15.48
N VAL A 371 13.45 -15.96 15.59
CA VAL A 371 12.74 -16.65 14.51
C VAL A 371 12.41 -15.68 13.38
N LEU A 372 11.88 -14.49 13.74
CA LEU A 372 11.54 -13.46 12.75
C LEU A 372 12.78 -12.90 12.07
N ASP A 373 13.87 -12.69 12.82
CA ASP A 373 15.15 -12.28 12.27
C ASP A 373 15.74 -13.34 11.34
N ALA A 374 15.55 -14.63 11.65
CA ALA A 374 15.98 -15.71 10.77
C ALA A 374 15.18 -15.74 9.46
N ILE A 375 13.85 -15.57 9.52
CA ILE A 375 12.98 -15.43 8.33
C ILE A 375 13.45 -14.25 7.45
N ILE A 376 13.62 -13.07 8.05
CA ILE A 376 14.01 -11.86 7.32
C ILE A 376 15.44 -11.96 6.81
N ARG A 377 16.35 -12.58 7.56
CA ARG A 377 17.72 -12.81 7.11
C ARG A 377 17.74 -13.73 5.91
N TRP A 378 17.07 -14.87 6.00
CA TRP A 378 17.05 -15.88 4.93
C TRP A 378 16.53 -15.28 3.62
N ARG A 379 15.40 -14.56 3.64
CA ARG A 379 14.83 -13.93 2.43
C ARG A 379 15.66 -12.75 1.90
N ASN A 380 16.63 -12.25 2.66
CA ASN A 380 17.51 -11.16 2.23
C ASN A 380 18.91 -11.67 1.85
N GLU A 381 19.17 -12.97 2.01
CA GLU A 381 20.42 -13.56 1.53
C GLU A 381 20.45 -13.51 -0.01
N PRO A 382 21.61 -13.17 -0.60
CA PRO A 382 21.76 -13.25 -2.04
C PRO A 382 21.64 -14.70 -2.48
N VAL A 383 20.96 -14.92 -3.60
CA VAL A 383 20.99 -16.18 -4.33
C VAL A 383 22.40 -16.33 -4.89
N GLU A 384 23.04 -17.47 -4.65
CA GLU A 384 24.31 -17.80 -5.30
C GLU A 384 23.99 -17.99 -6.78
N GLU A 385 24.22 -16.97 -7.60
CA GLU A 385 24.04 -17.09 -9.05
C GLU A 385 25.02 -18.14 -9.58
N ASP A 386 24.52 -19.08 -10.37
CA ASP A 386 25.38 -19.89 -11.23
C ASP A 386 26.24 -18.95 -12.08
N GLU A 387 27.57 -19.12 -12.05
CA GLU A 387 28.54 -18.29 -12.80
C GLU A 387 28.28 -18.20 -14.32
N ASN A 388 27.29 -18.94 -14.83
CA ASN A 388 26.85 -18.98 -16.23
C ASN A 388 25.53 -18.23 -16.50
N GLY A 389 24.85 -17.71 -15.48
CA GLY A 389 23.68 -16.86 -15.64
C GLY A 389 24.09 -15.59 -16.37
N ASN A 390 23.72 -15.47 -17.65
CA ASN A 390 24.02 -14.30 -18.46
C ASN A 390 23.43 -13.07 -17.74
N PRO A 391 24.24 -12.16 -17.17
CA PRO A 391 23.69 -10.97 -16.55
C PRO A 391 22.91 -10.27 -17.65
N THR A 392 21.63 -10.02 -17.43
CA THR A 392 20.79 -9.21 -18.32
C THR A 392 21.29 -7.77 -18.23
N SER A 393 22.50 -7.53 -18.76
CA SER A 393 23.15 -6.23 -18.80
C SER A 393 22.49 -5.43 -19.90
N VAL A 394 21.43 -4.71 -19.53
CA VAL A 394 20.84 -3.69 -20.39
C VAL A 394 21.86 -2.54 -20.52
N PRO A 395 22.07 -1.95 -21.72
CA PRO A 395 23.13 -0.96 -21.96
C PRO A 395 23.03 0.28 -21.07
N GLU A 396 24.17 0.68 -20.49
CA GLU A 396 24.29 1.61 -19.36
C GLU A 396 24.36 3.11 -19.74
N ASP A 397 23.71 3.56 -20.81
CA ASP A 397 23.91 4.91 -21.34
C ASP A 397 22.75 5.90 -21.09
N TYR A 398 23.10 6.99 -20.42
CA TYR A 398 22.53 8.33 -20.53
C TYR A 398 21.18 8.62 -19.82
N LEU A 399 21.23 8.72 -18.49
CA LEU A 399 20.33 9.56 -17.67
C LEU A 399 18.81 9.40 -17.97
N GLY A 400 18.39 8.16 -18.20
CA GLY A 400 17.01 7.75 -18.44
C GLY A 400 16.72 6.30 -18.05
N ASP A 401 17.75 5.50 -17.78
CA ASP A 401 17.61 4.10 -17.36
C ASP A 401 18.09 3.97 -15.90
N VAL A 402 17.31 4.52 -14.95
CA VAL A 402 17.47 4.21 -13.52
C VAL A 402 16.80 2.86 -13.27
N ARG A 403 17.19 1.82 -14.02
CA ARG A 403 17.29 0.51 -13.39
C ARG A 403 18.52 0.65 -12.50
N GLY A 404 18.33 0.91 -11.21
CA GLY A 404 19.48 0.84 -10.30
C GLY A 404 20.16 -0.51 -10.51
N ALA A 405 21.48 -0.56 -10.36
CA ALA A 405 22.24 -1.77 -10.65
C ALA A 405 21.52 -2.95 -9.98
N ALA A 406 21.00 -3.88 -10.80
CA ALA A 406 20.18 -4.99 -10.34
C ALA A 406 20.86 -5.55 -9.10
N GLY A 407 20.19 -5.40 -7.96
CA GLY A 407 20.75 -5.87 -6.71
C GLY A 407 21.05 -7.36 -6.85
N PRO A 408 21.93 -7.94 -6.01
CA PRO A 408 22.00 -9.39 -5.97
C PRO A 408 20.59 -9.92 -5.71
N ARG A 409 20.10 -10.80 -6.58
CA ARG A 409 18.80 -11.44 -6.43
C ARG A 409 18.72 -12.06 -5.04
N ARG A 410 17.63 -11.84 -4.33
CA ARG A 410 17.48 -12.33 -2.95
C ARG A 410 16.65 -13.58 -2.92
N LYS A 411 16.94 -14.49 -2.00
CA LYS A 411 16.13 -15.71 -1.80
C LYS A 411 14.69 -15.33 -1.45
N MET A 412 13.74 -16.18 -1.84
CA MET A 412 12.35 -16.01 -1.47
C MET A 412 11.68 -17.36 -1.29
N PHE A 413 10.64 -17.40 -0.47
CA PHE A 413 9.88 -18.61 -0.20
C PHE A 413 8.92 -18.84 -1.36
N THR A 414 8.97 -20.02 -1.98
CA THR A 414 8.00 -20.43 -3.00
C THR A 414 6.74 -21.04 -2.40
N THR A 415 6.84 -21.58 -1.19
CA THR A 415 5.68 -22.00 -0.39
C THR A 415 5.84 -21.58 1.06
N VAL A 416 4.73 -21.47 1.78
CA VAL A 416 4.75 -21.08 3.20
C VAL A 416 5.39 -22.16 4.06
N GLU A 417 5.27 -23.43 3.66
CA GLU A 417 5.83 -24.59 4.37
C GLU A 417 7.36 -24.58 4.37
N GLN A 418 8.01 -23.95 3.38
CA GLN A 418 9.47 -23.81 3.34
C GLN A 418 10.04 -23.08 4.57
N ILE A 419 9.23 -22.28 5.27
CA ILE A 419 9.63 -21.67 6.53
C ILE A 419 9.97 -22.76 7.57
N ASP A 420 9.20 -23.85 7.64
CA ASP A 420 9.49 -24.99 8.51
C ASP A 420 10.57 -25.91 7.94
N GLU A 421 10.96 -25.79 6.67
CA GLU A 421 12.01 -26.60 6.05
C GLU A 421 13.38 -25.93 6.02
N GLU A 422 13.45 -24.60 5.96
CA GLU A 422 14.70 -23.87 5.79
C GLU A 422 15.19 -23.21 7.08
N ILE A 423 14.27 -22.86 7.99
CA ILE A 423 14.60 -22.05 9.16
C ILE A 423 14.70 -22.92 10.41
N GLU A 424 15.92 -23.14 10.88
CA GLU A 424 16.19 -23.96 12.07
C GLU A 424 15.49 -23.41 13.33
N GLU A 425 15.48 -22.09 13.52
CA GLU A 425 14.83 -21.46 14.66
C GLU A 425 13.32 -21.71 14.65
N PHE A 426 12.69 -21.69 13.48
CA PHE A 426 11.26 -21.99 13.34
C PHE A 426 10.99 -23.49 13.57
N LYS A 427 11.80 -24.38 13.00
CA LYS A 427 11.76 -25.83 13.24
C LYS A 427 11.78 -26.18 14.72
N ASN A 428 12.59 -25.47 15.50
CA ASN A 428 12.80 -25.73 16.92
C ASN A 428 11.67 -25.21 17.83
N LEU A 429 10.63 -24.54 17.29
CA LEU A 429 9.46 -24.16 18.08
C LEU A 429 8.73 -25.42 18.60
N ALA A 430 8.50 -25.46 19.90
CA ALA A 430 7.99 -26.64 20.60
C ALA A 430 6.51 -26.93 20.31
N ASP A 431 5.72 -25.90 19.99
CA ASP A 431 4.27 -26.02 19.80
C ASP A 431 3.91 -26.10 18.29
N PRO A 432 3.51 -27.28 17.77
CA PRO A 432 3.12 -27.43 16.38
C PRO A 432 1.81 -26.70 16.04
N ALA A 433 0.91 -26.49 17.01
CA ALA A 433 -0.31 -25.74 16.76
C ALA A 433 -0.02 -24.25 16.55
N LEU A 434 0.95 -23.71 17.30
CA LEU A 434 1.42 -22.34 17.12
C LEU A 434 2.11 -22.15 15.76
N LYS A 435 2.92 -23.14 15.33
CA LYS A 435 3.53 -23.11 13.99
C LYS A 435 2.47 -23.04 12.91
N GLN A 436 1.50 -23.97 12.94
CA GLN A 436 0.43 -23.98 11.94
C GLN A 436 -0.36 -22.67 11.98
N ALA A 437 -0.70 -22.16 13.16
CA ALA A 437 -1.39 -20.89 13.30
C ALA A 437 -0.58 -19.72 12.72
N PHE A 438 0.75 -19.75 12.80
CA PHE A 438 1.61 -18.74 12.17
C PHE A 438 1.58 -18.86 10.64
N LEU A 439 1.79 -20.08 10.11
CA LEU A 439 1.76 -20.34 8.66
C LEU A 439 0.40 -20.00 8.05
N ASP A 440 -0.71 -20.25 8.76
CA ASP A 440 -2.07 -19.92 8.31
C ASP A 440 -2.31 -18.41 8.14
N GLN A 441 -1.51 -17.55 8.78
CA GLN A 441 -1.56 -16.09 8.62
C GLN A 441 -0.67 -15.57 7.49
N LEU A 442 0.18 -16.43 6.91
CA LEU A 442 1.14 -16.06 5.90
C LEU A 442 0.72 -16.55 4.52
N THR A 443 1.18 -15.85 3.51
CA THR A 443 1.13 -16.24 2.12
C THR A 443 2.48 -15.92 1.48
N VAL A 444 2.72 -16.44 0.30
CA VAL A 444 3.85 -16.07 -0.56
C VAL A 444 3.38 -15.30 -1.79
N LYS A 445 2.08 -15.03 -1.88
CA LYS A 445 1.42 -14.40 -3.03
C LYS A 445 0.74 -13.08 -2.65
N SER A 446 0.46 -12.26 -3.64
CA SER A 446 -0.15 -10.94 -3.50
C SER A 446 -1.16 -10.71 -4.63
N ASP A 447 -2.36 -10.31 -4.22
CA ASP A 447 -3.46 -10.01 -5.14
C ASP A 447 -3.57 -8.51 -5.40
N VAL A 448 -3.14 -7.67 -4.45
CA VAL A 448 -3.29 -6.22 -4.55
C VAL A 448 -1.93 -5.56 -4.59
N PHE A 449 -1.77 -4.65 -5.55
CA PHE A 449 -0.55 -3.90 -5.77
C PHE A 449 -0.85 -2.40 -5.78
N THR A 450 -0.02 -1.62 -5.10
CA THR A 450 0.02 -0.18 -5.26
C THR A 450 1.11 0.15 -6.26
N VAL A 451 0.75 0.71 -7.41
CA VAL A 451 1.68 1.20 -8.41
C VAL A 451 1.86 2.69 -8.19
N HIS A 452 3.10 3.08 -7.94
CA HIS A 452 3.46 4.48 -7.82
C HIS A 452 4.18 4.93 -9.08
N VAL A 453 3.74 6.06 -9.61
CA VAL A 453 4.24 6.62 -10.88
C VAL A 453 4.78 8.01 -10.62
N ALA A 454 6.00 8.27 -11.07
CA ALA A 454 6.68 9.55 -10.89
C ALA A 454 7.23 10.03 -12.24
N SER A 455 6.48 10.91 -12.92
CA SER A 455 6.90 11.53 -14.17
C SER A 455 7.75 12.75 -13.88
N MET A 456 8.97 12.80 -14.43
CA MET A 456 9.94 13.87 -14.24
C MET A 456 10.26 14.54 -15.57
N HIS A 457 10.10 15.86 -15.66
CA HIS A 457 10.54 16.65 -16.79
C HIS A 457 11.74 17.54 -16.42
N LYS A 458 12.79 17.48 -17.24
CA LYS A 458 14.00 18.29 -17.05
C LYS A 458 13.82 19.67 -17.70
N ARG A 459 13.44 20.66 -16.91
CA ARG A 459 13.16 22.03 -17.41
C ARG A 459 14.43 22.80 -17.78
N ASN A 460 15.49 22.65 -16.99
CA ASN A 460 16.78 23.28 -17.24
C ASN A 460 17.89 22.43 -16.65
N GLU A 461 18.83 22.02 -17.51
CA GLU A 461 19.99 21.22 -17.13
C GLU A 461 21.01 22.00 -16.31
N GLU A 462 21.26 23.27 -16.66
CA GLU A 462 22.25 24.10 -15.99
C GLU A 462 21.83 24.43 -14.57
N THR A 463 20.53 24.70 -14.36
CA THR A 463 19.97 25.02 -13.04
C THR A 463 19.36 23.80 -12.34
N ARG A 464 19.55 22.60 -12.89
CA ARG A 464 19.04 21.32 -12.36
C ARG A 464 17.60 21.43 -11.83
N THR A 465 16.73 22.07 -12.63
CA THR A 465 15.35 22.33 -12.25
C THR A 465 14.44 21.31 -12.91
N TYR A 466 13.72 20.55 -12.09
CA TYR A 466 12.86 19.47 -12.53
C TYR A 466 11.40 19.74 -12.13
N VAL A 467 10.49 19.37 -13.02
CA VAL A 467 9.05 19.31 -12.72
C VAL A 467 8.73 17.85 -12.47
N LEU A 468 8.22 17.54 -11.27
CA LEU A 468 7.83 16.19 -10.90
C LEU A 468 6.31 16.13 -10.70
N GLN A 469 5.69 15.16 -11.34
CA GLN A 469 4.30 14.77 -11.12
C GLN A 469 4.29 13.36 -10.54
N ARG A 470 3.52 13.17 -9.47
CA ARG A 470 3.41 11.89 -8.77
C ARG A 470 1.97 11.42 -8.86
N GLU A 471 1.79 10.15 -9.14
CA GLU A 471 0.49 9.50 -9.22
C GLU A 471 0.58 8.17 -8.52
N ARG A 472 -0.55 7.74 -7.97
CA ARG A 472 -0.70 6.42 -7.36
C ARG A 472 -1.92 5.74 -7.96
N SER A 473 -1.77 4.48 -8.31
CA SER A 473 -2.88 3.59 -8.66
C SER A 473 -2.83 2.36 -7.78
N VAL A 474 -4.00 1.81 -7.47
CA VAL A 474 -4.10 0.54 -6.73
C VAL A 474 -4.78 -0.45 -7.65
N LEU A 475 -4.11 -1.56 -7.92
CA LEU A 475 -4.50 -2.60 -8.86
C LEU A 475 -4.82 -3.88 -8.07
N PHE A 476 -5.91 -4.54 -8.44
CA PHE A 476 -6.28 -5.87 -7.97
C PHE A 476 -6.08 -6.86 -9.11
N ARG A 477 -5.16 -7.80 -8.90
CA ARG A 477 -4.86 -8.91 -9.78
C ARG A 477 -5.75 -10.09 -9.39
N MET A 478 -6.54 -10.57 -10.33
CA MET A 478 -7.46 -11.69 -10.17
C MET A 478 -7.01 -12.84 -11.06
N ASP A 479 -6.74 -13.99 -10.45
CA ASP A 479 -6.44 -15.23 -11.16
C ASP A 479 -7.73 -15.98 -11.50
N ASP A 480 -8.17 -15.85 -12.76
CA ASP A 480 -9.32 -16.59 -13.31
C ASP A 480 -8.89 -17.92 -13.97
N GLY A 481 -7.62 -18.32 -13.87
CA GLY A 481 -7.06 -19.59 -14.39
C GLY A 481 -6.76 -19.65 -15.90
N GLU A 482 -7.37 -18.81 -16.74
CA GLU A 482 -7.08 -18.80 -18.20
C GLU A 482 -6.14 -17.67 -18.65
N SER A 483 -6.27 -16.46 -18.09
CA SER A 483 -5.46 -15.31 -18.52
C SER A 483 -5.14 -14.30 -17.42
N GLY A 484 -5.72 -14.49 -16.23
CA GLY A 484 -5.83 -13.44 -15.22
C GLY A 484 -6.57 -12.19 -15.73
N THR A 485 -6.96 -11.33 -14.79
CA THR A 485 -7.42 -9.98 -15.07
C THR A 485 -6.84 -9.02 -14.04
N VAL A 486 -6.52 -7.79 -14.46
CA VAL A 486 -6.13 -6.71 -13.55
C VAL A 486 -7.22 -5.67 -13.54
N HIS A 487 -7.67 -5.32 -12.33
CA HIS A 487 -8.75 -4.38 -12.09
C HIS A 487 -8.24 -3.20 -11.25
N PRO A 488 -8.30 -1.96 -11.75
CA PRO A 488 -7.94 -0.81 -10.94
C PRO A 488 -9.00 -0.57 -9.86
N LEU A 489 -8.58 -0.65 -8.59
CA LEU A 489 -9.39 -0.26 -7.43
C LEU A 489 -9.42 1.25 -7.26
N ILE A 490 -8.26 1.90 -7.47
CA ILE A 490 -8.11 3.35 -7.50
C ILE A 490 -7.46 3.75 -8.82
N LEU A 491 -8.22 4.47 -9.62
CA LEU A 491 -7.75 5.07 -10.86
C LEU A 491 -6.98 6.36 -10.54
N HIS A 492 -5.72 6.41 -10.97
CA HIS A 492 -4.89 7.62 -11.09
C HIS A 492 -5.20 8.72 -10.07
N GLU A 493 -4.73 8.53 -8.85
CA GLU A 493 -4.81 9.58 -7.84
C GLU A 493 -3.56 10.46 -7.96
N PRO A 494 -3.67 11.72 -8.43
CA PRO A 494 -2.53 12.62 -8.45
C PRO A 494 -2.14 12.95 -7.01
N ARG A 495 -0.91 12.64 -6.65
CA ARG A 495 -0.29 13.13 -5.42
C ARG A 495 0.28 14.52 -5.69
N ASN A 496 0.30 15.38 -4.68
CA ASN A 496 0.78 16.76 -4.83
C ASN A 496 2.17 16.77 -5.50
N GLY A 497 2.25 17.35 -6.70
CA GLY A 497 3.48 17.44 -7.47
C GLY A 497 4.49 18.35 -6.77
N LEU A 498 5.74 17.89 -6.67
CA LEU A 498 6.82 18.65 -6.07
C LEU A 498 7.62 19.34 -7.17
N ARG A 499 7.86 20.65 -7.04
CA ARG A 499 8.92 21.30 -7.83
C ARG A 499 10.25 20.98 -7.18
N LEU A 500 11.05 20.17 -7.85
CA LEU A 500 12.40 19.83 -7.40
C LEU A 500 13.36 20.85 -7.98
N LEU A 501 13.81 21.77 -7.12
CA LEU A 501 15.06 22.48 -7.31
C LEU A 501 16.13 21.63 -6.67
N ALA A 502 16.96 20.97 -7.47
CA ALA A 502 18.17 20.41 -6.90
C ALA A 502 18.99 21.58 -6.34
N PRO A 503 19.37 21.57 -5.05
CA PRO A 503 20.27 22.59 -4.53
C PRO A 503 21.53 22.63 -5.41
N ASP A 504 22.05 23.83 -5.67
CA ASP A 504 23.40 24.03 -6.21
C ASP A 504 24.38 23.57 -5.12
N ASP A 505 24.50 22.26 -4.95
CA ASP A 505 25.22 21.65 -3.86
C ASP A 505 26.70 22.01 -4.01
N LYS A 506 27.21 22.77 -3.04
CA LYS A 506 28.65 22.90 -2.86
C LYS A 506 29.15 21.53 -2.39
N LEU A 507 30.37 21.17 -2.78
CA LEU A 507 31.02 19.92 -2.38
C LEU A 507 30.95 19.65 -0.86
N ASP A 508 30.90 20.71 -0.05
CA ASP A 508 30.78 20.66 1.40
C ASP A 508 29.44 20.05 1.88
N ASP A 509 28.34 20.29 1.15
CA ASP A 509 27.01 19.73 1.47
C ASP A 509 26.95 18.23 1.14
N LEU A 510 27.61 17.81 0.06
CA LEU A 510 27.79 16.39 -0.30
C LEU A 510 28.59 15.62 0.75
N LEU A 511 29.64 16.23 1.31
CA LEU A 511 30.44 15.61 2.38
C LEU A 511 29.62 15.46 3.67
N ALA A 512 28.82 16.47 4.02
CA ALA A 512 27.91 16.39 5.16
C ALA A 512 26.83 15.31 4.99
N GLN A 513 26.29 15.15 3.77
CA GLN A 513 25.35 14.09 3.44
C GLN A 513 26.02 12.71 3.43
N SER A 514 27.26 12.58 2.96
CA SER A 514 27.96 11.28 2.95
C SER A 514 28.13 10.66 4.34
N SER A 515 28.32 11.48 5.39
CA SER A 515 28.34 10.99 6.77
C SER A 515 26.98 10.48 7.25
N VAL A 516 25.90 11.15 6.83
CA VAL A 516 24.52 10.73 7.10
C VAL A 516 24.27 9.37 6.41
N PHE A 517 24.61 9.23 5.13
CA PHE A 517 24.48 7.95 4.42
C PHE A 517 25.29 6.81 5.06
N ALA A 518 26.50 7.10 5.51
CA ALA A 518 27.36 6.12 6.18
C ALA A 518 26.86 5.70 7.58
N GLU A 519 25.79 6.28 8.13
CA GLU A 519 25.21 5.90 9.42
C GLU A 519 23.88 5.14 9.27
N MET A 520 23.25 5.20 8.09
CA MET A 520 22.02 4.46 7.78
C MET A 520 22.23 2.93 7.82
N ASP A 521 21.16 2.17 8.05
CA ASP A 521 21.14 0.72 7.84
C ASP A 521 20.98 0.40 6.34
N SER A 522 21.30 -0.83 5.93
CA SER A 522 21.31 -1.19 4.50
C SER A 522 19.93 -1.07 3.86
N PHE A 523 18.88 -1.42 4.60
CA PHE A 523 17.51 -1.32 4.12
C PHE A 523 17.10 0.14 3.87
N SER A 524 17.35 1.07 4.81
CA SER A 524 17.03 2.49 4.58
C SER A 524 17.88 3.11 3.46
N GLN A 525 19.13 2.67 3.29
CA GLN A 525 19.97 3.14 2.18
C GLN A 525 19.38 2.72 0.85
N GLU A 526 19.00 1.45 0.74
CA GLU A 526 18.36 0.91 -0.45
C GLU A 526 17.03 1.61 -0.68
N GLU A 527 16.10 1.55 0.27
CA GLU A 527 14.78 2.19 0.15
C GLU A 527 14.90 3.66 -0.30
N ARG A 528 15.83 4.41 0.27
CA ARG A 528 16.09 5.81 -0.13
C ARG A 528 16.75 5.96 -1.50
N ALA A 529 17.67 5.06 -1.86
CA ALA A 529 18.29 5.02 -3.18
C ALA A 529 17.26 4.72 -4.28
N TRP A 530 16.22 3.97 -3.92
CA TRP A 530 15.20 3.45 -4.82
C TRP A 530 13.90 4.26 -4.82
N ASN A 531 13.69 5.11 -3.82
CA ASN A 531 12.47 5.88 -3.68
C ASN A 531 12.58 7.24 -4.41
N PRO A 532 11.83 7.46 -5.52
CA PRO A 532 11.85 8.69 -6.30
C PRO A 532 11.21 9.87 -5.55
N PHE A 533 10.77 9.68 -4.31
CA PHE A 533 10.36 10.76 -3.43
C PHE A 533 11.53 11.53 -2.83
N TYR A 534 12.73 10.95 -2.77
CA TYR A 534 13.93 11.62 -2.29
C TYR A 534 14.70 12.30 -3.43
N VAL A 535 15.22 13.49 -3.17
CA VAL A 535 16.06 14.25 -4.11
C VAL A 535 17.28 13.42 -4.54
N ASP A 536 17.77 12.56 -3.64
CA ASP A 536 18.94 11.71 -3.82
C ASP A 536 18.76 10.69 -4.96
N PHE A 537 17.52 10.23 -5.21
CA PHE A 537 17.19 9.29 -6.29
C PHE A 537 17.61 9.85 -7.66
N TYR A 538 17.41 11.14 -7.89
CA TYR A 538 17.65 11.83 -9.16
C TYR A 538 19.11 12.26 -9.36
N ARG A 539 20.01 11.93 -8.43
CA ARG A 539 21.43 12.25 -8.57
C ARG A 539 22.12 11.29 -9.54
N PRO A 540 23.18 11.74 -10.25
CA PRO A 540 23.98 10.85 -11.09
C PRO A 540 24.45 9.61 -10.33
N LYS A 541 24.41 8.44 -10.99
CA LYS A 541 24.77 7.13 -10.39
C LYS A 541 26.08 7.18 -9.61
N HIS A 542 27.16 7.75 -10.17
CA HIS A 542 28.45 7.85 -9.50
C HIS A 542 28.43 8.72 -8.22
N GLU A 543 27.58 9.76 -8.15
CA GLU A 543 27.41 10.56 -6.94
C GLU A 543 26.60 9.79 -5.88
N ARG A 544 25.55 9.07 -6.31
CA ARG A 544 24.80 8.15 -5.44
C ARG A 544 25.71 7.06 -4.88
N ASP A 545 26.43 6.36 -5.75
CA ASP A 545 27.36 5.30 -5.39
C ASP A 545 28.47 5.85 -4.47
N ALA A 546 28.92 7.09 -4.65
CA ALA A 546 29.87 7.72 -3.73
C ALA A 546 29.26 8.01 -2.36
N LEU A 547 27.97 8.35 -2.27
CA LEU A 547 27.25 8.50 -1.00
C LEU A 547 27.08 7.14 -0.29
N PHE A 548 26.74 6.08 -1.03
CA PHE A 548 26.48 4.75 -0.48
C PHE A 548 27.76 3.96 -0.17
N ASN A 549 28.79 4.03 -1.02
CA ASN A 549 30.05 3.28 -0.88
C ASN A 549 31.06 3.93 0.07
N TYR A 550 30.79 5.12 0.64
CA TYR A 550 31.72 5.82 1.52
C TYR A 550 32.12 5.00 2.77
N ARG A 551 31.29 4.02 3.19
CA ARG A 551 31.65 3.05 4.25
C ARG A 551 32.80 2.12 3.89
N GLN A 552 32.97 1.74 2.62
CA GLN A 552 33.99 0.75 2.22
C GLN A 552 35.41 1.30 2.29
N TYR A 553 35.60 2.62 2.19
CA TYR A 553 36.93 3.25 2.16
C TYR A 553 37.46 3.70 3.54
N ARG A 554 36.69 3.51 4.61
CA ARG A 554 37.07 3.99 5.97
C ARG A 554 37.40 2.89 6.98
N ARG A 555 37.43 1.63 6.55
CA ARG A 555 38.13 0.55 7.28
C ARG A 555 39.54 0.40 6.73
#